data_AF-A0AAU9X828-F1
#
_entry.id   AF-A0AAU9X828-F1
#
_cell.length_a   1.000
_cell.length_b   1.000
_cell.length_c   1.000
_cell.angle_alpha   90.00
_cell.angle_beta   90.00
_cell.angle_gamma   90.00
#
_symmetry.space_group_name_H-M   'P 1'
#
loop_
_entity.id
_entity.type
_entity.pdbx_description
1 polymer ?
#
loop_
_entity_poly.entity_id
_entity_poly.type
_entity_poly.pdbx_seq_one_letter_code
_entity_poly.pdbx_strand_id
1 'polypeptide(L)'
;MVLFAFVALALTSLAFSEISAISNTTLKSLDGAYKLQWRYNNSQLIFTLTCETTGYCAVAFSETADGKNMVRYDIAVTGYASGAGYVEDYWSQGPGPPTKDLAQNYKLISASEAGGKTTVEFYRDAETGDVKDVQFKNTTEVKVIFASKVNSDANNNRLSKHDKTKILDGKYNLISLAMEPPPLPSKTTIQPSATTMSTKESVAPTKESVAPTKESVTPTKESVAPTKESMAPTTPMAPPKYASVMSPDGLFKLEWTYSNSKLMFKMTCKTTGWCAVGFTTTPDGRGMKNYDIAVAGFASNAGYIGDYWSTSLSKPPKDPKQSFFLIKANEKDGRTMVEFYRDAETGDTANDVQFQSDTEVTIVWASRGTDANVDLSKHTVAGVLSGKHNMIKEAMAAKTGTSPTKPNASHAIFPSIAIFLAGMSAYFLAF
;
A
#
# COMPACT_ATOMS: atom_id res chain seq x y z
N MET A 1 -14.84 -1.57 -65.89
CA MET A 1 -13.78 -1.44 -64.88
C MET A 1 -14.43 -0.95 -63.61
N VAL A 2 -14.44 -1.82 -62.60
CA VAL A 2 -15.05 -1.61 -61.29
C VAL A 2 -14.15 -0.68 -60.48
N LEU A 3 -14.70 0.34 -59.82
CA LEU A 3 -14.03 0.90 -58.65
C LEU A 3 -15.06 1.16 -57.54
N PHE A 4 -14.91 0.35 -56.50
CA PHE A 4 -15.76 0.25 -55.32
C PHE A 4 -15.69 1.52 -54.47
N ALA A 5 -16.87 1.93 -53.98
CA ALA A 5 -16.99 2.84 -52.85
C ALA A 5 -16.44 2.15 -51.58
N PHE A 6 -15.50 2.80 -50.90
CA PHE A 6 -15.14 2.45 -49.53
C PHE A 6 -15.50 3.63 -48.62
N VAL A 7 -16.56 3.44 -47.85
CA VAL A 7 -16.93 4.27 -46.71
C VAL A 7 -15.95 3.92 -45.58
N ALA A 8 -15.00 4.81 -45.30
CA ALA A 8 -14.12 4.69 -44.14
C ALA A 8 -14.84 5.27 -42.91
N LEU A 9 -15.34 4.37 -42.06
CA LEU A 9 -15.89 4.71 -40.75
C LEU A 9 -14.73 5.02 -39.80
N ALA A 10 -14.43 6.30 -39.57
CA ALA A 10 -13.41 6.72 -38.62
C ALA A 10 -13.90 6.49 -37.19
N LEU A 11 -13.50 5.38 -36.56
CA LEU A 11 -13.57 5.22 -35.11
C LEU A 11 -12.41 6.02 -34.49
N THR A 12 -12.72 7.16 -33.88
CA THR A 12 -11.79 7.90 -33.03
C THR A 12 -11.48 7.07 -31.77
N SER A 13 -10.27 6.52 -31.67
CA SER A 13 -9.75 5.99 -30.41
C SER A 13 -9.34 7.17 -29.53
N LEU A 14 -9.92 7.23 -28.34
CA LEU A 14 -9.56 8.19 -27.32
C LEU A 14 -8.53 7.55 -26.40
N ALA A 15 -7.27 7.97 -26.55
CA ALA A 15 -6.25 7.75 -25.54
C ALA A 15 -6.61 8.63 -24.33
N PHE A 16 -6.93 8.00 -23.20
CA PHE A 16 -7.04 8.69 -21.92
C PHE A 16 -5.63 8.96 -21.38
N SER A 17 -5.27 10.23 -21.26
CA SER A 17 -4.31 10.68 -20.25
C SER A 17 -5.08 10.92 -18.96
N GLU A 18 -5.07 9.94 -18.07
CA GLU A 18 -5.11 10.20 -16.63
C GLU A 18 -3.82 9.64 -16.05
N ILE A 19 -2.91 10.54 -15.69
CA ILE A 19 -1.87 10.23 -14.71
C ILE A 19 -2.60 10.11 -13.37
N SER A 20 -3.20 8.94 -13.14
CA SER A 20 -3.26 8.41 -11.79
C SER A 20 -1.81 8.24 -11.38
N ALA A 21 -1.35 9.05 -10.43
CA ALA A 21 -0.10 8.82 -9.74
C ALA A 21 -0.26 7.51 -8.94
N ILE A 22 -0.19 6.37 -9.63
CA ILE A 22 0.13 5.09 -9.02
C ILE A 22 1.54 5.30 -8.50
N SER A 23 1.70 5.29 -7.18
CA SER A 23 2.99 5.47 -6.54
C SER A 23 3.96 4.40 -7.06
N ASN A 24 4.89 4.83 -7.92
CA ASN A 24 5.96 3.96 -8.40
C ASN A 24 6.99 3.83 -7.28
N THR A 25 6.99 2.69 -6.61
CA THR A 25 8.03 2.40 -5.62
C THR A 25 9.36 2.25 -6.32
N THR A 26 10.42 2.75 -5.71
CA THR A 26 11.72 2.90 -6.36
C THR A 26 12.83 2.39 -5.46
N LEU A 27 13.68 1.52 -6.01
CA LEU A 27 14.97 1.16 -5.44
C LEU A 27 16.08 1.63 -6.37
N LYS A 28 17.17 2.10 -5.77
CA LYS A 28 18.37 2.55 -6.48
C LYS A 28 19.59 1.92 -5.85
N SER A 29 20.58 1.58 -6.67
CA SER A 29 21.91 1.29 -6.16
C SER A 29 22.54 2.57 -5.60
N LEU A 30 23.43 2.44 -4.60
CA LEU A 30 24.11 3.58 -3.97
C LEU A 30 24.92 4.43 -4.96
N ASP A 31 25.45 3.81 -6.01
CA ASP A 31 26.18 4.48 -7.09
C ASP A 31 25.27 5.08 -8.17
N GLY A 32 23.96 4.87 -8.09
CA GLY A 32 22.98 5.35 -9.07
C GLY A 32 22.98 4.62 -10.41
N ALA A 33 23.87 3.64 -10.60
CA ALA A 33 24.01 2.90 -11.86
C ALA A 33 22.78 2.03 -12.21
N TYR A 34 21.98 1.68 -11.20
CA TYR A 34 20.77 0.88 -11.33
C TYR A 34 19.60 1.56 -10.63
N LYS A 35 18.45 1.56 -11.29
CA LYS A 35 17.17 1.99 -10.74
C LYS A 35 16.09 1.00 -11.15
N LEU A 36 15.42 0.40 -10.17
CA LEU A 36 14.22 -0.39 -10.38
C LEU A 36 13.04 0.39 -9.83
N GLN A 37 12.08 0.70 -10.69
CA GLN A 37 10.79 1.22 -10.28
C GLN A 37 9.75 0.14 -10.53
N TRP A 38 8.73 0.04 -9.67
CA TRP A 38 7.64 -0.86 -9.94
C TRP A 38 6.33 -0.38 -9.33
N ARG A 39 5.26 -0.96 -9.84
CA ARG A 39 3.90 -0.82 -9.33
C ARG A 39 3.21 -2.18 -9.38
N TYR A 40 2.24 -2.37 -8.50
CA TYR A 40 1.44 -3.58 -8.42
C TYR A 40 -0.02 -3.25 -8.72
N ASN A 41 -0.57 -3.82 -9.79
CA ASN A 41 -2.00 -3.74 -10.08
C ASN A 41 -2.48 -5.06 -10.68
N ASN A 42 -3.77 -5.40 -10.51
CA ASN A 42 -4.40 -6.55 -11.15
C ASN A 42 -3.58 -7.86 -11.06
N SER A 43 -2.99 -8.13 -9.89
CA SER A 43 -2.13 -9.30 -9.65
C SER A 43 -0.85 -9.35 -10.50
N GLN A 44 -0.41 -8.22 -11.03
CA GLN A 44 0.78 -8.07 -11.86
C GLN A 44 1.76 -7.07 -11.26
N LEU A 45 3.04 -7.40 -11.34
CA LEU A 45 4.12 -6.47 -11.07
C LEU A 45 4.57 -5.88 -12.42
N ILE A 46 4.48 -4.55 -12.52
CA ILE A 46 4.95 -3.79 -13.67
C ILE A 46 6.23 -3.09 -13.25
N PHE A 47 7.33 -3.40 -13.92
CA PHE A 47 8.67 -2.93 -13.63
C PHE A 47 9.13 -1.93 -14.67
N THR A 48 9.89 -0.93 -14.23
CA THR A 48 10.74 -0.09 -15.07
C THR A 48 12.17 -0.23 -14.54
N LEU A 49 13.00 -0.95 -15.27
CA LEU A 49 14.41 -1.13 -14.96
C LEU A 49 15.25 -0.15 -15.78
N THR A 50 16.16 0.57 -15.13
CA THR A 50 17.11 1.47 -15.78
C THR A 50 18.53 1.12 -15.36
N CYS A 51 19.41 0.89 -16.32
CA CYS A 51 20.84 0.68 -16.13
C CYS A 51 21.66 1.75 -16.87
N GLU A 52 22.78 2.19 -16.27
CA GLU A 52 23.79 3.00 -16.96
C GLU A 52 24.70 2.13 -17.85
N THR A 53 24.14 1.69 -18.97
CA THR A 53 24.80 0.88 -20.00
C THR A 53 24.12 1.09 -21.37
N THR A 54 24.76 0.59 -22.44
CA THR A 54 24.24 0.46 -23.81
C THR A 54 24.29 -1.01 -24.26
N GLY A 55 23.91 -1.90 -23.36
CA GLY A 55 23.91 -3.34 -23.55
C GLY A 55 22.89 -3.96 -22.61
N TYR A 56 22.99 -5.25 -22.31
CA TYR A 56 21.94 -5.87 -21.51
C TYR A 56 21.93 -5.35 -20.06
N CYS A 57 20.72 -5.28 -19.52
CA CYS A 57 20.39 -4.87 -18.16
C CYS A 57 19.53 -5.97 -17.55
N ALA A 58 19.91 -6.50 -16.40
CA ALA A 58 19.21 -7.61 -15.77
C ALA A 58 18.86 -7.30 -14.31
N VAL A 59 17.70 -7.80 -13.89
CA VAL A 59 17.28 -7.82 -12.49
C VAL A 59 16.96 -9.26 -12.11
N ALA A 60 17.34 -9.64 -10.90
CA ALA A 60 17.09 -10.95 -10.35
C ALA A 60 16.50 -10.84 -8.94
N PHE A 61 15.61 -11.78 -8.63
CA PHE A 61 14.92 -11.90 -7.35
C PHE A 61 15.24 -13.25 -6.71
N SER A 62 15.51 -13.24 -5.40
CA SER A 62 15.86 -14.46 -4.67
C SER A 62 15.31 -14.44 -3.25
N GLU A 63 14.72 -15.56 -2.82
CA GLU A 63 14.24 -15.75 -1.45
C GLU A 63 15.38 -16.19 -0.48
N THR A 64 16.60 -16.42 -0.96
CA THR A 64 17.70 -16.92 -0.11
C THR A 64 18.20 -15.86 0.89
N ALA A 65 18.73 -16.33 2.03
CA ALA A 65 19.12 -15.46 3.14
C ALA A 65 20.29 -14.50 2.81
N ASP A 66 21.23 -14.92 1.97
CA ASP A 66 22.41 -14.13 1.63
C ASP A 66 22.28 -13.38 0.29
N GLY A 67 21.39 -13.82 -0.61
CA GLY A 67 21.35 -13.31 -1.98
C GLY A 67 22.71 -13.43 -2.67
N LYS A 68 23.49 -14.47 -2.34
CA LYS A 68 24.80 -14.75 -2.94
C LYS A 68 24.76 -16.09 -3.66
N ASN A 69 25.79 -16.36 -4.47
CA ASN A 69 25.99 -17.63 -5.18
C ASN A 69 25.00 -17.97 -6.30
N MET A 70 24.11 -17.06 -6.70
CA MET A 70 23.14 -17.29 -7.79
C MET A 70 22.30 -18.57 -7.60
N VAL A 71 22.03 -18.97 -6.36
CA VAL A 71 21.18 -20.13 -6.08
C VAL A 71 19.73 -19.69 -6.08
N ARG A 72 18.92 -20.28 -6.99
CA ARG A 72 17.48 -20.07 -7.13
C ARG A 72 17.09 -18.61 -7.36
N TYR A 73 17.68 -18.00 -8.38
CA TYR A 73 17.25 -16.66 -8.78
C TYR A 73 16.25 -16.78 -9.92
N ASP A 74 15.18 -16.01 -9.83
CA ASP A 74 14.25 -15.67 -10.90
C ASP A 74 14.79 -14.39 -11.56
N ILE A 75 15.09 -14.42 -12.86
CA ILE A 75 15.94 -13.43 -13.53
C ILE A 75 15.27 -12.92 -14.80
N ALA A 76 14.98 -11.62 -14.84
CA ALA A 76 14.65 -10.92 -16.07
C ALA A 76 15.93 -10.34 -16.71
N VAL A 77 16.28 -10.82 -17.90
CA VAL A 77 17.36 -10.24 -18.72
C VAL A 77 16.74 -9.37 -19.81
N THR A 78 17.06 -8.09 -19.81
CA THR A 78 16.45 -7.09 -20.68
C THR A 78 17.48 -6.36 -21.53
N GLY A 79 17.04 -5.68 -22.58
CA GLY A 79 17.89 -4.77 -23.35
C GLY A 79 17.16 -4.14 -24.53
N TYR A 80 17.92 -3.39 -25.33
CA TYR A 80 17.45 -2.77 -26.56
C TYR A 80 18.49 -2.96 -27.65
N ALA A 81 18.17 -3.77 -28.65
CA ALA A 81 19.12 -4.19 -29.67
C ALA A 81 18.46 -4.19 -31.05
N SER A 82 19.20 -3.78 -32.08
CA SER A 82 18.73 -3.78 -33.47
C SER A 82 17.39 -3.05 -33.67
N GLY A 83 17.13 -1.98 -32.91
CA GLY A 83 15.90 -1.19 -32.98
C GLY A 83 14.72 -1.75 -32.21
N ALA A 84 14.89 -2.84 -31.45
CA ALA A 84 13.81 -3.49 -30.69
C ALA A 84 14.22 -3.80 -29.25
N GLY A 85 13.27 -3.67 -28.34
CA GLY A 85 13.41 -4.13 -26.96
C GLY A 85 13.29 -5.64 -26.82
N TYR A 86 13.84 -6.19 -25.75
CA TYR A 86 13.60 -7.57 -25.36
C TYR A 86 13.57 -7.72 -23.83
N VAL A 87 12.84 -8.74 -23.37
CA VAL A 87 12.92 -9.29 -22.02
C VAL A 87 12.90 -10.82 -22.14
N GLU A 88 13.82 -11.46 -21.44
CA GLU A 88 14.02 -12.90 -21.48
C GLU A 88 14.05 -13.45 -20.06
N ASP A 89 13.31 -14.55 -19.89
CA ASP A 89 13.22 -15.26 -18.62
C ASP A 89 14.39 -16.19 -18.42
N TYR A 90 15.04 -16.09 -17.26
CA TYR A 90 16.16 -16.91 -16.88
C TYR A 90 16.01 -17.32 -15.43
N TRP A 91 16.62 -18.45 -15.11
CA TRP A 91 16.71 -18.90 -13.74
C TRP A 91 18.09 -19.50 -13.46
N SER A 92 18.50 -19.53 -12.20
CA SER A 92 19.79 -20.08 -11.81
C SER A 92 19.69 -21.09 -10.67
N GLN A 93 20.46 -22.18 -10.76
CA GLN A 93 20.54 -23.20 -9.69
C GLN A 93 21.72 -22.97 -8.73
N GLY A 94 22.70 -22.18 -9.13
CA GLY A 94 23.91 -21.92 -8.37
C GLY A 94 24.95 -21.15 -9.19
N PRO A 95 26.22 -21.14 -8.74
CA PRO A 95 27.27 -20.39 -9.42
C PRO A 95 27.46 -20.87 -10.86
N GLY A 96 27.32 -19.96 -11.83
CA GLY A 96 27.45 -20.29 -13.25
C GLY A 96 26.55 -19.43 -14.13
N PRO A 97 26.55 -19.68 -15.46
CA PRO A 97 25.60 -19.04 -16.35
C PRO A 97 24.17 -19.47 -16.00
N PRO A 98 23.21 -18.55 -15.85
CA PRO A 98 21.82 -18.92 -15.66
C PRO A 98 21.29 -19.56 -16.95
N THR A 99 20.28 -20.40 -16.79
CA THR A 99 19.63 -21.10 -17.91
C THR A 99 18.36 -20.35 -18.29
N LYS A 100 18.12 -20.19 -19.59
CA LYS A 100 16.87 -19.60 -20.08
C LYS A 100 15.70 -20.44 -19.59
N ASP A 101 14.66 -19.81 -19.05
CA ASP A 101 13.49 -20.55 -18.60
C ASP A 101 12.60 -20.98 -19.78
N LEU A 102 11.96 -22.14 -19.63
CA LEU A 102 11.04 -22.68 -20.62
C LEU A 102 9.68 -21.98 -20.56
N ALA A 103 9.26 -21.56 -19.36
CA ALA A 103 8.14 -20.64 -19.22
C ALA A 103 8.68 -19.21 -19.34
N GLN A 104 8.16 -18.44 -20.29
CA GLN A 104 8.44 -17.01 -20.39
C GLN A 104 7.35 -16.27 -19.62
N ASN A 105 7.64 -15.88 -18.39
CA ASN A 105 6.69 -15.22 -17.51
C ASN A 105 6.78 -13.69 -17.56
N TYR A 106 7.91 -13.15 -18.04
CA TYR A 106 8.09 -11.74 -18.29
C TYR A 106 7.59 -11.31 -19.68
N LYS A 107 6.93 -10.17 -19.74
CA LYS A 107 6.37 -9.59 -20.95
C LYS A 107 6.84 -8.16 -21.12
N LEU A 108 7.40 -7.85 -22.29
CA LEU A 108 7.88 -6.53 -22.64
C LEU A 108 6.71 -5.55 -22.81
N ILE A 109 6.85 -4.34 -22.28
CA ILE A 109 5.95 -3.21 -22.56
C ILE A 109 6.66 -2.22 -23.47
N SER A 110 7.85 -1.76 -23.06
CA SER A 110 8.64 -0.80 -23.83
C SER A 110 10.12 -0.94 -23.50
N ALA A 111 10.98 -0.50 -24.41
CA ALA A 111 12.40 -0.39 -24.17
C ALA A 111 12.97 0.80 -24.95
N SER A 112 13.97 1.44 -24.37
CA SER A 112 14.71 2.52 -25.01
C SER A 112 16.16 2.49 -24.57
N GLU A 113 17.01 2.96 -25.46
CA GLU A 113 18.42 3.23 -25.15
C GLU A 113 18.75 4.65 -25.58
N ALA A 114 19.07 5.50 -24.61
CA ALA A 114 19.36 6.91 -24.84
C ALA A 114 20.31 7.44 -23.76
N GLY A 115 21.25 8.30 -24.16
CA GLY A 115 22.16 8.97 -23.22
C GLY A 115 23.03 8.02 -22.40
N GLY A 116 23.42 6.88 -22.98
CA GLY A 116 24.21 5.85 -22.28
C GLY A 116 23.42 5.04 -21.24
N LYS A 117 22.09 5.06 -21.32
CA LYS A 117 21.20 4.30 -20.42
C LYS A 117 20.26 3.42 -21.22
N THR A 118 20.10 2.19 -20.76
CA THR A 118 19.07 1.26 -21.22
C THR A 118 17.94 1.29 -20.19
N THR A 119 16.72 1.63 -20.64
CA THR A 119 15.50 1.62 -19.82
C THR A 119 14.48 0.69 -20.43
N VAL A 120 14.03 -0.30 -19.65
CA VAL A 120 13.06 -1.31 -20.10
C VAL A 120 11.89 -1.36 -19.13
N GLU A 121 10.69 -1.27 -19.67
CA GLU A 121 9.43 -1.49 -18.96
C GLU A 121 8.87 -2.87 -19.35
N PHE A 122 8.54 -3.67 -18.35
CA PHE A 122 8.07 -5.04 -18.53
C PHE A 122 7.20 -5.45 -17.34
N TYR A 123 6.46 -6.55 -17.47
CA TYR A 123 5.60 -7.04 -16.40
C TYR A 123 5.57 -8.56 -16.33
N ARG A 124 5.17 -9.08 -15.17
CA ARG A 124 4.79 -10.48 -14.97
C ARG A 124 3.62 -10.57 -14.01
N ASP A 125 2.92 -11.69 -14.04
CA ASP A 125 2.01 -12.04 -12.96
C ASP A 125 2.82 -12.20 -11.67
N ALA A 126 2.26 -11.76 -10.54
CA ALA A 126 2.94 -11.86 -9.25
C ALA A 126 3.13 -13.34 -8.85
N GLU A 127 2.10 -14.16 -9.08
CA GLU A 127 2.16 -15.61 -8.94
C GLU A 127 2.04 -16.22 -10.34
N THR A 128 3.10 -16.84 -10.83
CA THR A 128 3.17 -17.44 -12.19
C THR A 128 2.82 -18.91 -12.20
N GLY A 129 2.90 -19.57 -11.03
CA GLY A 129 2.77 -21.02 -10.91
C GLY A 129 3.99 -21.81 -11.41
N ASP A 130 5.03 -21.16 -11.94
CA ASP A 130 6.31 -21.81 -12.24
C ASP A 130 7.14 -22.01 -10.96
N VAL A 131 7.67 -23.21 -10.76
CA VAL A 131 8.49 -23.57 -9.59
C VAL A 131 9.89 -22.94 -9.61
N LYS A 132 10.32 -22.42 -10.76
CA LYS A 132 11.62 -21.73 -10.91
C LYS A 132 11.51 -20.23 -10.69
N ASP A 133 10.29 -19.71 -10.68
CA ASP A 133 9.98 -18.33 -10.43
C ASP A 133 9.75 -18.06 -8.96
N VAL A 134 10.04 -16.82 -8.54
CA VAL A 134 9.56 -16.34 -7.26
C VAL A 134 8.05 -16.15 -7.36
N GLN A 135 7.33 -16.80 -6.46
CA GLN A 135 5.89 -16.56 -6.28
C GLN A 135 5.72 -15.35 -5.36
N PHE A 136 5.56 -14.16 -5.94
CA PHE A 136 5.38 -12.92 -5.20
C PHE A 136 4.01 -12.92 -4.54
N LYS A 137 4.01 -13.28 -3.27
CA LYS A 137 2.87 -13.16 -2.37
C LYS A 137 3.08 -11.93 -1.50
N ASN A 138 2.02 -11.60 -0.79
CA ASN A 138 2.01 -10.56 0.22
C ASN A 138 3.04 -10.70 1.35
N THR A 139 3.62 -11.88 1.56
CA THR A 139 4.67 -12.16 2.55
C THR A 139 6.03 -12.46 1.92
N THR A 140 6.12 -12.52 0.59
CA THR A 140 7.34 -12.93 -0.09
C THR A 140 8.37 -11.81 0.01
N GLU A 141 9.47 -12.10 0.69
CA GLU A 141 10.62 -11.21 0.82
C GLU A 141 11.77 -11.69 -0.05
N VAL A 142 12.25 -10.83 -0.94
CA VAL A 142 13.36 -11.14 -1.85
C VAL A 142 14.55 -10.23 -1.69
N LYS A 143 15.73 -10.77 -1.99
CA LYS A 143 16.89 -9.99 -2.39
C LYS A 143 16.70 -9.53 -3.82
N VAL A 144 17.07 -8.27 -4.08
CA VAL A 144 17.09 -7.70 -5.44
C VAL A 144 18.54 -7.56 -5.87
N ILE A 145 18.86 -8.19 -7.00
CA ILE A 145 20.20 -8.20 -7.58
C ILE A 145 20.13 -7.60 -8.97
N PHE A 146 21.07 -6.72 -9.29
CA PHE A 146 21.23 -6.16 -10.62
C PHE A 146 22.49 -6.68 -11.29
N ALA A 147 22.45 -6.76 -12.61
CA ALA A 147 23.61 -6.99 -13.43
C ALA A 147 23.50 -6.20 -14.74
N SER A 148 24.63 -5.77 -15.29
CA SER A 148 24.66 -5.15 -16.62
C SER A 148 25.92 -5.52 -17.38
N LYS A 149 25.80 -5.46 -18.70
CA LYS A 149 26.92 -5.58 -19.62
C LYS A 149 26.99 -4.38 -20.54
N VAL A 150 28.20 -3.91 -20.78
CA VAL A 150 28.48 -2.77 -21.64
C VAL A 150 28.63 -3.24 -23.09
N ASN A 151 27.99 -2.53 -24.03
CA ASN A 151 28.12 -2.73 -25.48
C ASN A 151 27.83 -4.15 -25.99
N SER A 152 27.03 -4.93 -25.26
CA SER A 152 26.64 -6.29 -25.67
C SER A 152 25.30 -6.66 -25.09
N ASP A 153 24.38 -7.01 -25.98
CA ASP A 153 23.06 -7.52 -25.66
C ASP A 153 23.03 -9.05 -25.53
N ALA A 154 21.91 -9.56 -25.01
CA ALA A 154 21.61 -10.99 -24.84
C ALA A 154 20.53 -11.50 -25.83
N ASN A 155 20.25 -10.74 -26.89
CA ASN A 155 19.14 -10.94 -27.84
C ASN A 155 19.34 -12.09 -28.86
N ASN A 156 20.44 -12.83 -28.80
CA ASN A 156 20.80 -13.92 -29.73
C ASN A 156 20.97 -15.27 -29.02
N ASN A 157 20.23 -15.50 -27.93
CA ASN A 157 20.36 -16.68 -27.05
C ASN A 157 21.77 -16.85 -26.44
N ARG A 158 22.58 -15.79 -26.42
CA ARG A 158 23.90 -15.80 -25.79
C ARG A 158 23.94 -14.79 -24.66
N LEU A 159 23.75 -15.29 -23.44
CA LEU A 159 24.00 -14.51 -22.24
C LEU A 159 25.47 -14.62 -21.85
N SER A 160 26.23 -13.57 -22.10
CA SER A 160 27.62 -13.47 -21.64
C SER A 160 27.70 -13.00 -20.19
N LYS A 161 28.87 -13.13 -19.55
CA LYS A 161 29.06 -12.64 -18.18
C LYS A 161 28.92 -11.11 -18.14
N HIS A 162 28.18 -10.63 -17.14
CA HIS A 162 28.01 -9.22 -16.85
C HIS A 162 29.34 -8.58 -16.46
N ASP A 163 29.49 -7.29 -16.75
CA ASP A 163 30.69 -6.53 -16.35
C ASP A 163 30.51 -5.93 -14.95
N LYS A 164 29.26 -5.62 -14.58
CA LYS A 164 28.89 -5.03 -13.30
C LYS A 164 27.74 -5.81 -12.66
N THR A 165 27.76 -5.92 -11.34
CA THR A 165 26.65 -6.45 -10.54
C THR A 165 26.51 -5.67 -9.24
N LYS A 166 25.29 -5.60 -8.72
CA LYS A 166 24.98 -5.01 -7.41
C LYS A 166 23.93 -5.85 -6.71
N ILE A 167 24.15 -6.16 -5.44
CA ILE A 167 23.12 -6.73 -4.57
C ILE A 167 22.66 -5.59 -3.66
N LEU A 168 21.35 -5.37 -3.57
CA LEU A 168 20.82 -4.39 -2.62
C LEU A 168 20.81 -4.96 -1.19
N ASP A 169 21.10 -4.09 -0.23
CA ASP A 169 21.05 -4.44 1.19
C ASP A 169 19.61 -4.68 1.64
N GLY A 170 19.40 -5.56 2.62
CA GLY A 170 18.06 -5.91 3.10
C GLY A 170 17.27 -6.87 2.20
N LYS A 171 16.07 -7.23 2.61
CA LYS A 171 15.09 -7.97 1.80
C LYS A 171 13.90 -7.06 1.52
N TYR A 172 13.22 -7.32 0.41
CA TYR A 172 12.18 -6.45 -0.13
C TYR A 172 10.95 -7.28 -0.44
N ASN A 173 9.81 -6.84 0.09
CA ASN A 173 8.52 -7.36 -0.30
C ASN A 173 7.92 -6.44 -1.37
N LEU A 174 8.08 -6.81 -2.63
CA LEU A 174 7.73 -5.94 -3.76
C LEU A 174 6.24 -5.60 -3.80
N ILE A 175 5.36 -6.52 -3.44
CA ILE A 175 3.91 -6.25 -3.38
C ILE A 175 3.61 -5.28 -2.26
N SER A 176 4.15 -5.52 -1.06
CA SER A 176 3.94 -4.62 0.08
C SER A 176 4.43 -3.21 -0.23
N LEU A 177 5.65 -3.10 -0.73
CA LEU A 177 6.28 -1.83 -1.08
C LEU A 177 5.54 -1.06 -2.18
N ALA A 178 4.92 -1.75 -3.15
CA ALA A 178 4.10 -1.09 -4.19
C ALA A 178 2.72 -0.66 -3.71
N MET A 179 2.24 -1.24 -2.61
CA MET A 179 0.96 -0.91 -1.99
C MET A 179 1.10 0.10 -0.85
N GLU A 180 2.33 0.50 -0.50
CA GLU A 180 2.58 1.58 0.45
C GLU A 180 2.10 2.92 -0.14
N PRO A 181 1.33 3.71 0.62
CA PRO A 181 0.96 5.05 0.19
C PRO A 181 2.23 5.90 0.01
N PRO A 182 2.29 6.80 -1.00
CA PRO A 182 3.45 7.64 -1.20
C PRO A 182 3.78 8.40 0.09
N PRO A 183 5.06 8.47 0.51
CA PRO A 183 5.43 9.21 1.70
C PRO A 183 4.98 10.67 1.53
N LEU A 184 4.29 11.20 2.54
CA LEU A 184 3.99 12.63 2.60
C LEU A 184 5.30 13.41 2.42
N PRO A 185 5.31 14.53 1.67
CA PRO A 185 6.51 15.34 1.53
C PRO A 185 6.96 15.81 2.91
N SER A 186 8.07 15.26 3.40
CA SER A 186 8.72 15.71 4.62
C SER A 186 9.15 17.17 4.41
N LYS A 187 8.40 18.11 4.98
CA LYS A 187 8.87 19.49 5.12
C LYS A 187 10.11 19.44 6.00
N THR A 188 11.26 19.80 5.41
CA THR A 188 12.51 20.02 6.13
C THR A 188 12.31 21.19 7.08
N THR A 189 12.00 20.90 8.34
CA THR A 189 12.04 21.91 9.40
C THR A 189 13.51 22.06 9.82
N ILE A 190 14.12 23.15 9.37
CA ILE A 190 15.43 23.59 9.86
C ILE A 190 15.22 24.04 11.32
N GLN A 191 15.64 23.23 12.28
CA GLN A 191 15.69 23.61 13.69
C GLN A 191 17.08 24.22 13.99
N PRO A 192 17.17 25.41 14.61
CA PRO A 192 18.46 26.00 14.98
C PRO A 192 19.12 25.19 16.09
N SER A 193 20.38 24.81 15.89
CA SER A 193 21.20 24.12 16.89
C SER A 193 21.62 25.11 17.98
N ALA A 194 21.19 24.87 19.22
CA ALA A 194 21.62 25.61 20.39
C ALA A 194 23.03 25.14 20.80
N THR A 195 23.99 26.07 20.74
CA THR A 195 25.38 25.90 21.13
C THR A 195 25.51 25.78 22.65
N THR A 196 26.08 24.69 23.15
CA THR A 196 26.62 24.61 24.51
C THR A 196 28.11 24.99 24.52
N MET A 197 28.44 25.95 25.38
CA MET A 197 29.77 26.49 25.61
C MET A 197 30.67 25.46 26.33
N SER A 198 31.94 25.39 25.92
CA SER A 198 33.04 25.04 26.82
C SER A 198 34.30 25.83 26.44
N THR A 199 35.10 26.11 27.45
CA THR A 199 36.05 27.20 27.63
C THR A 199 37.46 26.96 27.09
N LYS A 200 37.99 28.01 26.43
CA LYS A 200 39.31 28.65 26.64
C LYS A 200 40.60 27.81 26.44
N GLU A 201 41.35 28.14 25.38
CA GLU A 201 42.70 28.70 25.53
C GLU A 201 43.14 29.50 24.30
N SER A 202 44.02 30.47 24.52
CA SER A 202 44.35 31.61 23.67
C SER A 202 45.78 31.50 23.15
N VAL A 203 46.02 31.64 21.85
CA VAL A 203 47.19 32.35 21.28
C VAL A 203 46.83 32.87 19.87
N ALA A 204 47.10 34.15 19.62
CA ALA A 204 47.19 34.78 18.29
C ALA A 204 48.61 35.39 18.13
N PRO A 205 49.02 36.02 17.00
CA PRO A 205 48.36 36.17 15.70
C PRO A 205 49.31 35.98 14.47
N THR A 206 48.76 35.85 13.25
CA THR A 206 49.30 36.57 12.08
C THR A 206 48.26 36.75 10.97
N LYS A 207 48.23 37.97 10.42
CA LYS A 207 47.43 38.45 9.28
C LYS A 207 47.83 37.76 7.97
N GLU A 208 46.86 37.52 7.10
CA GLU A 208 46.92 38.01 5.71
C GLU A 208 45.54 38.05 5.05
N SER A 209 45.34 39.03 4.18
CA SER A 209 44.07 39.38 3.53
C SER A 209 44.10 39.00 2.06
N VAL A 210 43.00 38.47 1.50
CA VAL A 210 42.64 38.69 0.07
C VAL A 210 41.11 38.64 -0.10
N ALA A 211 40.61 39.55 -0.94
CA ALA A 211 39.23 39.93 -1.26
C ALA A 211 38.39 38.85 -2.01
N PRO A 212 37.03 39.03 -2.09
CA PRO A 212 36.15 38.12 -2.82
C PRO A 212 35.92 38.54 -4.28
N THR A 213 35.93 37.58 -5.20
CA THR A 213 35.54 37.78 -6.61
C THR A 213 34.04 37.54 -6.78
N LYS A 214 33.38 38.48 -7.45
CA LYS A 214 31.94 38.51 -7.75
C LYS A 214 31.71 37.95 -9.16
N GLU A 215 30.95 36.88 -9.30
CA GLU A 215 30.42 36.45 -10.60
C GLU A 215 28.90 36.55 -10.64
N SER A 216 28.44 37.13 -11.74
CA SER A 216 27.08 37.49 -12.10
C SER A 216 26.61 36.52 -13.17
N VAL A 217 25.50 35.81 -12.95
CA VAL A 217 24.78 35.09 -14.01
C VAL A 217 23.30 35.39 -13.90
N THR A 218 22.78 36.03 -14.94
CA THR A 218 21.37 36.38 -15.19
C THR A 218 20.52 35.15 -15.56
N PRO A 219 19.22 35.12 -15.20
CA PRO A 219 18.33 34.03 -15.60
C PRO A 219 17.65 34.31 -16.96
N THR A 220 17.73 33.34 -17.87
CA THR A 220 16.98 33.35 -19.14
C THR A 220 15.58 32.78 -18.92
N LYS A 221 14.57 33.57 -19.28
CA LYS A 221 13.15 33.22 -19.26
C LYS A 221 12.78 32.67 -20.63
N GLU A 222 12.25 31.45 -20.71
CA GLU A 222 11.67 30.92 -21.95
C GLU A 222 10.23 30.46 -21.71
N SER A 223 9.38 30.81 -22.67
CA SER A 223 7.92 30.76 -22.66
C SER A 223 7.47 29.80 -23.74
N VAL A 224 6.62 28.82 -23.42
CA VAL A 224 5.89 28.03 -24.43
C VAL A 224 4.42 27.89 -24.03
N ALA A 225 3.54 28.20 -24.98
CA ALA A 225 2.09 28.24 -24.89
C ALA A 225 1.44 26.84 -25.03
N PRO A 226 0.14 26.66 -24.68
CA PRO A 226 -0.48 25.35 -24.53
C PRO A 226 -1.18 24.86 -25.80
N THR A 227 -1.10 23.55 -26.08
CA THR A 227 -1.81 22.90 -27.19
C THR A 227 -3.02 22.12 -26.66
N LYS A 228 -4.10 22.15 -27.44
CA LYS A 228 -5.50 21.84 -27.10
C LYS A 228 -5.83 20.38 -27.43
N GLU A 229 -6.31 19.59 -26.47
CA GLU A 229 -6.72 18.18 -26.68
C GLU A 229 -8.22 17.95 -26.41
N SER A 230 -8.79 16.95 -27.10
CA SER A 230 -10.22 16.67 -27.25
C SER A 230 -10.59 15.28 -26.70
N MET A 231 -11.67 15.20 -25.92
CA MET A 231 -12.16 14.05 -25.15
C MET A 231 -13.36 13.29 -25.77
N ALA A 232 -13.53 12.01 -25.40
CA ALA A 232 -14.76 11.27 -25.01
C ALA A 232 -14.39 9.81 -24.57
N PRO A 233 -15.30 8.89 -24.19
CA PRO A 233 -15.65 8.57 -22.80
C PRO A 233 -15.22 7.15 -22.33
N THR A 234 -14.78 7.02 -21.07
CA THR A 234 -14.57 5.74 -20.37
C THR A 234 -15.68 5.53 -19.34
N THR A 235 -16.24 4.31 -19.33
CA THR A 235 -17.16 3.83 -18.29
C THR A 235 -16.36 3.39 -17.04
N PRO A 236 -16.86 3.62 -15.80
CA PRO A 236 -16.06 3.49 -14.59
C PRO A 236 -15.94 2.04 -14.07
N MET A 237 -14.72 1.62 -13.72
CA MET A 237 -14.44 0.36 -12.99
C MET A 237 -14.69 0.54 -11.49
N ALA A 238 -15.25 -0.51 -10.86
CA ALA A 238 -15.71 -0.49 -9.46
C ALA A 238 -14.55 -0.41 -8.43
N PRO A 239 -14.75 0.28 -7.29
CA PRO A 239 -13.74 0.47 -6.24
C PRO A 239 -13.38 -0.83 -5.49
N PRO A 240 -12.20 -0.89 -4.83
CA PRO A 240 -11.79 -2.03 -4.01
C PRO A 240 -12.86 -2.36 -2.95
N LYS A 241 -13.21 -3.64 -2.83
CA LYS A 241 -14.25 -4.10 -1.89
C LYS A 241 -13.69 -4.15 -0.46
N TYR A 242 -14.30 -3.38 0.43
CA TYR A 242 -14.00 -3.36 1.86
C TYR A 242 -15.08 -4.12 2.63
N ALA A 243 -14.68 -4.78 3.72
CA ALA A 243 -15.63 -5.06 4.79
C ALA A 243 -16.03 -3.73 5.43
N SER A 244 -17.26 -3.61 5.90
CA SER A 244 -17.75 -2.35 6.43
C SER A 244 -18.77 -2.55 7.53
N VAL A 245 -18.71 -1.67 8.51
CA VAL A 245 -19.71 -1.54 9.57
C VAL A 245 -20.01 -0.06 9.78
N MET A 246 -21.26 0.25 10.10
CA MET A 246 -21.72 1.61 10.35
C MET A 246 -22.58 1.62 11.60
N SER A 247 -22.45 2.67 12.41
CA SER A 247 -23.33 2.88 13.55
C SER A 247 -24.77 3.11 13.08
N PRO A 248 -25.81 2.68 13.84
CA PRO A 248 -27.21 2.83 13.42
C PRO A 248 -27.63 4.28 13.15
N ASP A 249 -27.01 5.24 13.82
CA ASP A 249 -27.23 6.67 13.67
C ASP A 249 -26.41 7.31 12.51
N GLY A 250 -25.57 6.53 11.84
CA GLY A 250 -24.71 7.00 10.75
C GLY A 250 -23.62 8.00 11.18
N LEU A 251 -23.35 8.11 12.48
CA LEU A 251 -22.33 9.01 13.04
C LEU A 251 -20.91 8.46 12.88
N PHE A 252 -20.77 7.13 12.77
CA PHE A 252 -19.51 6.44 12.62
C PHE A 252 -19.59 5.37 11.53
N LYS A 253 -18.55 5.28 10.71
CA LYS A 253 -18.34 4.19 9.76
C LYS A 253 -16.90 3.73 9.83
N LEU A 254 -16.70 2.43 9.90
CA LEU A 254 -15.41 1.79 9.73
C LEU A 254 -15.47 0.84 8.54
N GLU A 255 -14.51 0.98 7.64
CA GLU A 255 -14.27 0.08 6.53
C GLU A 255 -12.88 -0.49 6.67
N TRP A 256 -12.71 -1.77 6.35
CA TRP A 256 -11.39 -2.38 6.45
C TRP A 256 -11.16 -3.44 5.38
N THR A 257 -9.88 -3.67 5.13
CA THR A 257 -9.40 -4.77 4.30
C THR A 257 -8.14 -5.35 4.94
N TYR A 258 -7.78 -6.57 4.54
CA TYR A 258 -6.67 -7.31 5.09
C TYR A 258 -5.76 -7.79 3.97
N SER A 259 -4.48 -7.45 4.04
CA SER A 259 -3.44 -7.90 3.12
C SER A 259 -2.08 -7.75 3.78
N ASN A 260 -1.14 -8.63 3.45
CA ASN A 260 0.25 -8.51 3.89
C ASN A 260 0.36 -8.49 5.43
N SER A 261 -0.44 -9.31 6.10
CA SER A 261 -0.53 -9.33 7.57
C SER A 261 -0.91 -7.99 8.20
N LYS A 262 -1.45 -7.04 7.42
CA LYS A 262 -1.88 -5.72 7.87
C LYS A 262 -3.38 -5.53 7.67
N LEU A 263 -3.99 -4.86 8.62
CA LEU A 263 -5.33 -4.32 8.50
C LEU A 263 -5.23 -2.87 8.07
N MET A 264 -5.91 -2.54 6.96
CA MET A 264 -6.02 -1.19 6.42
C MET A 264 -7.43 -0.70 6.71
N PHE A 265 -7.54 0.47 7.33
CA PHE A 265 -8.81 1.02 7.79
C PHE A 265 -9.14 2.33 7.10
N LYS A 266 -10.44 2.54 6.88
CA LYS A 266 -11.04 3.85 6.61
C LYS A 266 -12.07 4.12 7.69
N MET A 267 -11.81 5.14 8.49
CA MET A 267 -12.66 5.56 9.59
C MET A 267 -13.28 6.91 9.25
N THR A 268 -14.59 7.02 9.42
CA THR A 268 -15.33 8.28 9.20
C THR A 268 -16.19 8.57 10.41
N CYS A 269 -16.02 9.76 11.00
CA CYS A 269 -16.90 10.29 12.04
C CYS A 269 -17.63 11.54 11.56
N LYS A 270 -18.88 11.74 11.98
CA LYS A 270 -19.63 13.00 11.81
C LYS A 270 -19.20 14.04 12.86
N THR A 271 -17.99 14.57 12.70
CA THR A 271 -17.38 15.61 13.53
C THR A 271 -16.33 16.38 12.72
N THR A 272 -15.79 17.47 13.26
CA THR A 272 -14.61 18.22 12.76
C THR A 272 -13.54 18.30 13.86
N GLY A 273 -13.32 17.18 14.52
CA GLY A 273 -12.38 17.05 15.63
C GLY A 273 -11.89 15.63 15.68
N TRP A 274 -11.57 15.10 16.87
CA TRP A 274 -11.06 13.74 16.93
C TRP A 274 -12.15 12.67 16.75
N CYS A 275 -11.76 11.58 16.10
CA CYS A 275 -12.50 10.36 15.88
C CYS A 275 -11.66 9.18 16.38
N ALA A 276 -12.27 8.23 17.08
CA ALA A 276 -11.57 7.06 17.60
C ALA A 276 -12.31 5.76 17.32
N VAL A 277 -11.54 4.70 17.12
CA VAL A 277 -12.01 3.31 17.09
C VAL A 277 -11.23 2.51 18.11
N GLY A 278 -11.92 1.64 18.84
CA GLY A 278 -11.32 0.69 19.76
C GLY A 278 -11.72 -0.73 19.42
N PHE A 279 -10.80 -1.66 19.61
CA PHE A 279 -11.00 -3.09 19.44
C PHE A 279 -10.85 -3.79 20.78
N THR A 280 -11.75 -4.72 21.09
CA THR A 280 -11.67 -5.48 22.33
C THR A 280 -12.23 -6.89 22.17
N THR A 281 -11.60 -7.85 22.83
CA THR A 281 -12.13 -9.22 22.94
C THR A 281 -13.19 -9.32 24.05
N THR A 282 -13.38 -8.28 24.87
CA THR A 282 -14.42 -8.21 25.89
C THR A 282 -15.81 -8.40 25.24
N PRO A 283 -16.66 -9.33 25.72
CA PRO A 283 -17.93 -9.68 25.07
C PRO A 283 -18.86 -8.50 24.76
N ASP A 284 -19.05 -7.59 25.72
CA ASP A 284 -20.05 -6.52 25.63
C ASP A 284 -19.53 -5.22 25.01
N GLY A 285 -18.21 -5.06 24.88
CA GLY A 285 -17.59 -3.80 24.47
C GLY A 285 -17.95 -2.63 25.39
N ARG A 286 -18.15 -2.87 26.69
CA ARG A 286 -18.45 -1.81 27.68
C ARG A 286 -17.32 -1.62 28.69
N GLY A 287 -17.37 -0.49 29.40
CA GLY A 287 -16.46 -0.20 30.51
C GLY A 287 -15.08 0.34 30.14
N MET A 288 -14.76 0.53 28.84
CA MET A 288 -13.44 0.98 28.38
C MET A 288 -12.30 0.14 28.97
N LYS A 289 -12.50 -1.17 29.06
CA LYS A 289 -11.53 -2.09 29.64
C LYS A 289 -10.97 -3.03 28.58
N ASN A 290 -9.65 -3.07 28.50
CA ASN A 290 -8.86 -3.84 27.55
C ASN A 290 -9.20 -3.49 26.10
N TYR A 291 -9.20 -2.19 25.78
CA TYR A 291 -9.37 -1.73 24.41
C TYR A 291 -8.03 -1.32 23.84
N ASP A 292 -7.78 -1.75 22.61
CA ASP A 292 -6.72 -1.34 21.70
C ASP A 292 -7.30 -0.22 20.81
N ILE A 293 -6.83 1.02 20.96
CA ILE A 293 -7.54 2.24 20.53
C ILE A 293 -6.68 3.10 19.60
N ALA A 294 -7.18 3.33 18.39
CA ALA A 294 -6.70 4.39 17.52
C ALA A 294 -7.52 5.67 17.75
N VAL A 295 -6.86 6.79 18.09
CA VAL A 295 -7.45 8.14 18.11
C VAL A 295 -6.82 8.98 17.00
N ALA A 296 -7.63 9.53 16.10
CA ALA A 296 -7.15 10.29 14.96
C ALA A 296 -8.00 11.51 14.63
N GLY A 297 -7.45 12.44 13.86
CA GLY A 297 -8.17 13.62 13.36
C GLY A 297 -7.35 14.44 12.38
N PHE A 298 -7.80 15.64 12.08
CA PHE A 298 -7.14 16.57 11.18
C PHE A 298 -7.11 17.97 11.78
N ALA A 299 -5.93 18.42 12.21
CA ALA A 299 -5.74 19.70 12.88
C ALA A 299 -4.56 20.45 12.28
N SER A 300 -4.60 21.78 12.27
CA SER A 300 -3.46 22.60 11.81
C SER A 300 -2.94 22.22 10.41
N ASN A 301 -3.85 21.87 9.50
CA ASN A 301 -3.55 21.39 8.13
C ASN A 301 -2.76 20.07 8.08
N ALA A 302 -2.80 19.25 9.13
CA ALA A 302 -2.14 17.95 9.17
C ALA A 302 -3.04 16.89 9.84
N GLY A 303 -3.00 15.68 9.30
CA GLY A 303 -3.59 14.53 9.96
C GLY A 303 -2.74 14.08 11.15
N TYR A 304 -3.38 13.50 12.16
CA TYR A 304 -2.71 12.85 13.27
C TYR A 304 -3.39 11.54 13.63
N ILE A 305 -2.62 10.63 14.20
CA ILE A 305 -3.10 9.41 14.85
C ILE A 305 -2.27 9.16 16.12
N GLY A 306 -2.89 8.59 17.13
CA GLY A 306 -2.23 8.08 18.31
C GLY A 306 -2.78 6.73 18.69
N ASP A 307 -1.88 5.90 19.20
CA ASP A 307 -2.18 4.62 19.82
C ASP A 307 -2.41 4.80 21.32
N TYR A 308 -3.48 4.19 21.81
CA TYR A 308 -3.95 4.28 23.16
C TYR A 308 -4.47 2.91 23.59
N TRP A 309 -4.40 2.66 24.88
CA TRP A 309 -4.98 1.47 25.48
C TRP A 309 -5.74 1.86 26.73
N SER A 310 -6.85 1.17 27.00
CA SER A 310 -7.70 1.50 28.14
C SER A 310 -7.90 0.32 29.08
N THR A 311 -7.84 0.60 30.39
CA THR A 311 -8.08 -0.40 31.44
C THR A 311 -9.31 -0.07 32.29
N SER A 312 -9.88 1.12 32.13
CA SER A 312 -11.08 1.59 32.84
C SER A 312 -11.72 2.77 32.10
N LEU A 313 -12.82 3.31 32.66
CA LEU A 313 -13.52 4.51 32.18
C LEU A 313 -12.74 5.83 32.33
N SER A 314 -11.48 5.78 32.78
CA SER A 314 -10.59 6.94 32.81
C SER A 314 -10.07 7.30 31.43
N LYS A 315 -9.42 8.47 31.33
CA LYS A 315 -8.66 8.84 30.13
C LYS A 315 -7.62 7.75 29.83
N PRO A 316 -7.60 7.18 28.62
CA PRO A 316 -6.62 6.16 28.28
C PRO A 316 -5.23 6.79 28.16
N PRO A 317 -4.18 6.18 28.74
CA PRO A 317 -2.81 6.54 28.42
C PRO A 317 -2.47 6.20 26.97
N LYS A 318 -1.47 6.89 26.41
CA LYS A 318 -0.87 6.48 25.14
C LYS A 318 -0.21 5.12 25.29
N ASP A 319 -0.27 4.32 24.23
CA ASP A 319 0.47 3.08 24.17
C ASP A 319 1.98 3.35 24.11
N PRO A 320 2.81 2.70 24.93
CA PRO A 320 4.26 2.73 24.78
C PRO A 320 4.77 2.25 23.41
N LYS A 321 4.05 1.38 22.70
CA LYS A 321 4.39 0.91 21.37
C LYS A 321 3.33 1.38 20.38
N GLN A 322 3.73 2.23 19.43
CA GLN A 322 2.84 2.67 18.37
C GLN A 322 2.62 1.54 17.36
N SER A 323 1.39 1.04 17.28
CA SER A 323 0.97 0.01 16.34
C SER A 323 0.08 0.56 15.22
N PHE A 324 -0.51 1.75 15.38
CA PHE A 324 -1.32 2.41 14.35
C PHE A 324 -0.54 3.48 13.57
N PHE A 325 -0.65 3.44 12.25
CA PHE A 325 0.08 4.32 11.34
C PHE A 325 -0.86 5.05 10.39
N LEU A 326 -0.79 6.38 10.41
CA LEU A 326 -1.64 7.24 9.59
C LEU A 326 -1.23 7.13 8.12
N ILE A 327 -2.21 6.98 7.23
CA ILE A 327 -2.03 7.09 5.78
C ILE A 327 -2.39 8.51 5.34
N LYS A 328 -3.60 8.95 5.69
CA LYS A 328 -4.07 10.32 5.44
C LYS A 328 -5.26 10.62 6.34
N ALA A 329 -5.46 11.90 6.62
CA ALA A 329 -6.70 12.39 7.20
C ALA A 329 -7.16 13.62 6.44
N ASN A 330 -8.47 13.83 6.43
CA ASN A 330 -9.09 15.02 5.86
C ASN A 330 -10.38 15.33 6.60
N GLU A 331 -10.74 16.61 6.61
CA GLU A 331 -12.05 17.06 7.06
C GLU A 331 -12.82 17.69 5.91
N LYS A 332 -14.03 17.18 5.67
CA LYS A 332 -14.92 17.69 4.64
C LYS A 332 -16.37 17.44 5.04
N ASP A 333 -17.25 18.39 4.74
CA ASP A 333 -18.70 18.24 4.92
C ASP A 333 -19.09 17.86 6.37
N GLY A 334 -18.38 18.43 7.36
CA GLY A 334 -18.61 18.16 8.79
C GLY A 334 -18.21 16.74 9.22
N ARG A 335 -17.29 16.11 8.48
CA ARG A 335 -16.78 14.77 8.75
C ARG A 335 -15.26 14.72 8.78
N THR A 336 -14.73 14.08 9.82
CA THR A 336 -13.34 13.65 9.93
C THR A 336 -13.22 12.27 9.29
N MET A 337 -12.41 12.17 8.24
CA MET A 337 -12.13 10.94 7.51
C MET A 337 -10.65 10.61 7.65
N VAL A 338 -10.35 9.41 8.13
CA VAL A 338 -8.99 8.96 8.44
C VAL A 338 -8.76 7.62 7.76
N GLU A 339 -7.70 7.50 6.99
CA GLU A 339 -7.17 6.22 6.53
C GLU A 339 -5.89 5.92 7.30
N PHE A 340 -5.77 4.71 7.83
CA PHE A 340 -4.63 4.27 8.64
C PHE A 340 -4.48 2.75 8.55
N TYR A 341 -3.37 2.22 9.04
CA TYR A 341 -3.12 0.79 9.08
C TYR A 341 -2.43 0.35 10.36
N ARG A 342 -2.44 -0.96 10.58
CA ARG A 342 -1.58 -1.63 11.57
C ARG A 342 -1.29 -3.06 11.15
N ASP A 343 -0.27 -3.65 11.73
CA ASP A 343 -0.10 -5.10 11.68
C ASP A 343 -1.28 -5.80 12.38
N ALA A 344 -1.71 -6.92 11.81
CA ALA A 344 -2.74 -7.76 12.41
C ALA A 344 -2.21 -8.35 13.73
N GLU A 345 -0.95 -8.79 13.74
CA GLU A 345 -0.23 -9.21 14.93
C GLU A 345 0.94 -8.24 15.17
N THR A 346 0.83 -7.42 16.21
CA THR A 346 1.83 -6.38 16.55
C THR A 346 2.94 -6.93 17.44
N GLY A 347 2.71 -8.09 18.06
CA GLY A 347 3.59 -8.65 19.08
C GLY A 347 3.48 -7.94 20.43
N ASP A 348 2.67 -6.88 20.56
CA ASP A 348 2.39 -6.25 21.85
C ASP A 348 1.17 -6.86 22.54
N THR A 349 1.32 -8.08 23.03
CA THR A 349 0.21 -8.84 23.64
C THR A 349 -0.32 -8.24 24.95
N ALA A 350 0.36 -7.26 25.53
CA ALA A 350 -0.06 -6.61 26.76
C ALA A 350 -1.18 -5.58 26.52
N ASN A 351 -1.11 -4.87 25.39
CA ASN A 351 -1.94 -3.70 25.14
C ASN A 351 -2.76 -3.82 23.85
N ASP A 352 -2.27 -4.60 22.88
CA ASP A 352 -2.88 -4.73 21.57
C ASP A 352 -3.65 -6.04 21.43
N VAL A 353 -4.76 -5.97 20.71
CA VAL A 353 -5.44 -7.14 20.19
C VAL A 353 -4.59 -7.74 19.08
N GLN A 354 -4.28 -9.04 19.19
CA GLN A 354 -3.63 -9.78 18.10
C GLN A 354 -4.70 -10.36 17.19
N PHE A 355 -4.86 -9.81 15.99
CA PHE A 355 -5.86 -10.25 15.02
C PHE A 355 -5.38 -11.50 14.29
N GLN A 356 -5.76 -12.66 14.80
CA GLN A 356 -5.51 -13.96 14.18
C GLN A 356 -6.76 -14.45 13.43
N SER A 357 -6.62 -15.59 12.74
CA SER A 357 -7.68 -16.15 11.87
C SER A 357 -9.00 -16.45 12.60
N ASP A 358 -8.97 -16.64 13.91
CA ASP A 358 -10.10 -16.95 14.79
C ASP A 358 -10.42 -15.82 15.79
N THR A 359 -9.67 -14.71 15.76
CA THR A 359 -9.88 -13.60 16.69
C THR A 359 -11.18 -12.85 16.36
N GLU A 360 -12.08 -12.81 17.33
CA GLU A 360 -13.31 -12.03 17.27
C GLU A 360 -13.24 -10.83 18.23
N VAL A 361 -13.55 -9.65 17.71
CA VAL A 361 -13.57 -8.39 18.48
C VAL A 361 -14.95 -7.76 18.49
N THR A 362 -15.24 -7.03 19.57
CA THR A 362 -16.24 -5.97 19.55
C THR A 362 -15.56 -4.68 19.11
N ILE A 363 -16.18 -3.96 18.17
CA ILE A 363 -15.71 -2.64 17.72
C ILE A 363 -16.48 -1.58 18.50
N VAL A 364 -15.73 -0.69 19.16
CA VAL A 364 -16.26 0.50 19.82
C VAL A 364 -15.76 1.74 19.10
N TRP A 365 -16.47 2.84 19.26
CA TRP A 365 -16.08 4.10 18.65
C TRP A 365 -16.44 5.29 19.53
N ALA A 366 -15.73 6.39 19.33
CA ALA A 366 -15.98 7.64 20.03
C ALA A 366 -15.57 8.84 19.17
N SER A 367 -16.16 10.00 19.44
CA SER A 367 -15.77 11.24 18.76
C SER A 367 -16.04 12.48 19.59
N ARG A 368 -15.40 13.58 19.19
CA ARG A 368 -15.57 14.91 19.77
C ARG A 368 -15.39 15.99 18.71
N GLY A 369 -16.06 17.13 18.90
CA GLY A 369 -15.96 18.32 18.03
C GLY A 369 -14.69 19.15 18.21
N THR A 370 -13.72 18.71 19.02
CA THR A 370 -12.42 19.37 19.21
C THR A 370 -11.34 18.33 18.97
N ASP A 371 -10.21 18.71 18.40
CA ASP A 371 -9.09 17.81 18.15
C ASP A 371 -8.37 17.33 19.42
N ALA A 372 -7.69 16.19 19.28
CA ALA A 372 -6.83 15.56 20.29
C ALA A 372 -5.34 15.62 19.94
N ASN A 373 -4.94 16.47 18.98
CA ASN A 373 -3.54 16.65 18.57
C ASN A 373 -2.64 17.24 19.68
N VAL A 374 -3.24 17.93 20.65
CA VAL A 374 -2.56 18.45 21.84
C VAL A 374 -2.91 17.63 23.08
N ASP A 375 -4.21 17.48 23.36
CA ASP A 375 -4.68 16.72 24.51
C ASP A 375 -5.96 15.92 24.21
N LEU A 376 -5.97 14.66 24.64
CA LEU A 376 -7.16 13.80 24.52
C LEU A 376 -8.17 14.14 25.63
N SER A 377 -9.20 14.88 25.25
CA SER A 377 -10.37 15.20 26.08
C SER A 377 -11.48 14.15 25.94
N LYS A 378 -12.35 14.03 26.94
CA LYS A 378 -13.46 13.06 26.96
C LYS A 378 -14.40 13.22 25.77
N HIS A 379 -14.72 12.14 25.07
CA HIS A 379 -15.67 12.13 23.96
C HIS A 379 -17.04 12.71 24.34
N THR A 380 -17.72 13.29 23.35
CA THR A 380 -19.12 13.72 23.47
C THR A 380 -20.10 12.70 22.91
N VAL A 381 -19.64 11.86 21.97
CA VAL A 381 -20.43 10.78 21.37
C VAL A 381 -19.59 9.51 21.39
N ALA A 382 -20.20 8.38 21.75
CA ALA A 382 -19.56 7.08 21.69
C ALA A 382 -20.61 5.97 21.48
N GLY A 383 -20.17 4.83 20.98
CA GLY A 383 -21.04 3.68 20.76
C GLY A 383 -20.28 2.37 20.66
N VAL A 384 -21.05 1.29 20.73
CA VAL A 384 -20.60 -0.08 20.52
C VAL A 384 -21.31 -0.60 19.28
N LEU A 385 -20.55 -1.13 18.32
CA LEU A 385 -21.13 -1.71 17.12
C LEU A 385 -21.67 -3.10 17.41
N SER A 386 -22.76 -3.45 16.74
CA SER A 386 -23.46 -4.71 17.00
C SER A 386 -22.71 -5.90 16.41
N GLY A 387 -22.59 -6.96 17.19
CA GLY A 387 -22.00 -8.22 16.75
C GLY A 387 -20.53 -8.34 17.10
N LYS A 388 -20.00 -9.53 16.83
CA LYS A 388 -18.59 -9.85 16.91
C LYS A 388 -18.01 -9.83 15.51
N HIS A 389 -16.81 -9.30 15.38
CA HIS A 389 -16.15 -9.12 14.10
C HIS A 389 -14.85 -9.90 14.06
N ASN A 390 -14.70 -10.72 13.02
CA ASN A 390 -13.41 -11.30 12.67
C ASN A 390 -12.85 -10.51 11.49
N MET A 391 -11.97 -9.56 11.82
CA MET A 391 -11.54 -8.52 10.88
C MET A 391 -10.89 -9.12 9.62
N ILE A 392 -10.06 -10.16 9.79
CA ILE A 392 -9.40 -10.86 8.69
C ILE A 392 -10.43 -11.58 7.83
N LYS A 393 -11.27 -12.42 8.44
CA LYS A 393 -12.25 -13.23 7.71
C LYS A 393 -13.25 -12.38 6.94
N GLU A 394 -13.74 -11.29 7.55
CA GLU A 394 -14.67 -10.36 6.91
C GLU A 394 -14.01 -9.62 5.75
N ALA A 395 -12.76 -9.20 5.90
CA ALA A 395 -12.01 -8.57 4.81
C ALA A 395 -11.79 -9.53 3.62
N MET A 396 -11.48 -10.79 3.90
CA MET A 396 -11.29 -11.81 2.85
C MET A 396 -12.61 -12.12 2.13
N ALA A 397 -13.71 -12.23 2.87
CA ALA A 397 -15.05 -12.43 2.34
C ALA A 397 -15.50 -11.28 1.43
N ALA A 398 -15.23 -10.03 1.84
CA ALA A 398 -15.53 -8.85 1.04
C ALA A 398 -14.80 -8.84 -0.32
N LYS A 399 -13.54 -9.32 -0.37
CA LYS A 399 -12.75 -9.41 -1.61
C LYS A 399 -13.32 -10.41 -2.61
N THR A 400 -13.74 -11.58 -2.14
CA THR A 400 -14.27 -12.67 -2.98
C THR A 400 -15.74 -12.51 -3.34
N GLY A 401 -16.44 -11.52 -2.76
CA GLY A 401 -17.88 -11.31 -2.97
C GLY A 401 -18.75 -12.39 -2.33
N THR A 402 -18.17 -13.29 -1.54
CA THR A 402 -18.89 -14.25 -0.71
C THR A 402 -19.20 -13.58 0.61
N SER A 403 -20.48 -13.36 0.94
CA SER A 403 -20.85 -12.91 2.28
C SER A 403 -20.33 -13.91 3.32
N PRO A 404 -19.74 -13.48 4.44
CA PRO A 404 -19.48 -14.39 5.55
C PRO A 404 -20.82 -15.01 5.94
N THR A 405 -20.89 -16.33 5.95
CA THR A 405 -22.05 -17.04 6.47
C THR A 405 -22.23 -16.64 7.93
N LYS A 406 -23.33 -15.93 8.20
CA LYS A 406 -23.84 -15.72 9.55
C LYS A 406 -23.84 -17.08 10.27
N PRO A 407 -23.36 -17.19 11.52
CA PRO A 407 -23.54 -18.40 12.28
C PRO A 407 -25.02 -18.75 12.25
N ASN A 408 -25.35 -19.95 11.77
CA ASN A 408 -26.70 -20.47 11.89
C ASN A 408 -27.07 -20.35 13.37
N ALA A 409 -28.05 -19.51 13.67
CA ALA A 409 -28.81 -19.68 14.89
C ALA A 409 -29.39 -21.09 14.80
N SER A 410 -28.78 -22.03 15.54
CA SER A 410 -29.39 -23.31 15.80
C SER A 410 -30.78 -23.00 16.32
N HIS A 411 -31.77 -23.37 15.53
CA HIS A 411 -33.15 -23.33 15.95
C HIS A 411 -33.24 -24.22 17.18
N ALA A 412 -33.31 -23.61 18.35
CA ALA A 412 -33.87 -24.26 19.52
C ALA A 412 -35.31 -24.62 19.14
N ILE A 413 -35.54 -25.90 18.92
CA ILE A 413 -36.84 -26.47 18.63
C ILE A 413 -37.67 -26.29 19.91
N PHE A 414 -38.51 -25.25 19.93
CA PHE A 414 -39.64 -25.22 20.85
C PHE A 414 -40.80 -25.99 20.18
N PRO A 415 -41.31 -27.09 20.76
CA PRO A 415 -42.50 -27.72 20.23
C PRO A 415 -43.68 -26.77 20.48
N SER A 416 -44.27 -26.27 19.39
CA SER A 416 -45.49 -25.47 19.46
C SER A 416 -46.68 -26.39 19.74
N ILE A 417 -47.30 -26.20 20.91
CA ILE A 417 -48.63 -26.71 21.23
C ILE A 417 -49.63 -25.96 20.36
N ALA A 418 -50.34 -26.69 19.50
CA ALA A 418 -51.40 -26.18 18.65
C ALA A 418 -52.66 -25.92 19.50
N ILE A 419 -53.10 -24.66 19.59
CA ILE A 419 -54.43 -24.29 20.06
C ILE A 419 -55.31 -24.11 18.82
N PHE A 420 -56.23 -25.07 18.61
CA PHE A 420 -57.31 -24.97 17.64
C PHE A 420 -58.40 -24.04 18.19
N LEU A 421 -58.66 -22.92 17.53
CA LEU A 421 -59.95 -22.22 17.59
C LEU A 421 -60.67 -22.43 16.27
N ALA A 422 -61.67 -23.32 16.28
CA ALA A 422 -62.72 -23.36 15.27
C ALA A 422 -64.04 -22.99 15.96
N GLY A 423 -64.67 -21.92 15.49
CA GLY A 423 -65.99 -21.51 15.92
C GLY A 423 -67.06 -22.42 15.34
N MET A 424 -68.05 -22.79 16.16
CA MET A 424 -69.38 -23.16 15.70
C MET A 424 -70.43 -22.42 16.52
N SER A 425 -71.42 -21.93 15.78
CA SER A 425 -72.53 -21.09 16.18
C SER A 425 -73.65 -21.90 16.84
N ALA A 426 -74.17 -21.36 17.94
CA ALA A 426 -75.56 -21.28 18.41
C ALA A 426 -76.47 -22.54 18.57
N TYR A 427 -77.46 -22.36 19.47
CA TYR A 427 -78.59 -23.20 19.89
C TYR A 427 -78.28 -24.22 21.01
N PHE A 428 -79.02 -24.37 22.12
CA PHE A 428 -80.26 -23.76 22.66
C PHE A 428 -80.46 -24.23 24.13
N LEU A 429 -81.11 -23.37 24.95
CA LEU A 429 -81.96 -23.60 26.14
C LEU A 429 -81.71 -24.67 27.24
N ALA A 430 -81.88 -24.19 28.49
CA ALA A 430 -82.53 -24.78 29.69
C ALA A 430 -82.05 -26.17 30.16
N PHE A 431 -81.66 -26.42 31.41
CA PHE A 431 -82.19 -26.05 32.73
C PHE A 431 -81.06 -26.08 33.76
#